data_AF-A0A0D6JVV7-F1
#
_entry.id   AF-A0A0D6JVV7-F1
#
_cell.length_a   1.000
_cell.length_b   1.000
_cell.length_c   1.000
_cell.angle_alpha   90.00
_cell.angle_beta   90.00
_cell.angle_gamma   90.00
#
_symmetry.space_group_name_H-M   'P 1'
#
loop_
_entity.id
_entity.type
_entity.pdbx_description
1 polymer ?
#
loop_
_entity_poly.entity_id
_entity_poly.type
_entity_poly.pdbx_seq_one_letter_code
_entity_poly.pdbx_strand_id
1 'polypeptide(L)' 'MISDAPRSRSSAEVGDGPGTDVDSWFTTEVPNIVDGLASSQSIGPLTAAAARELIAVGRAKDALALVLGEVDGSWR' A
#
# COMPACT_ATOMS: atom_id res chain seq x y z
N MET A 1 -45.67 2.99 25.42
CA MET A 1 -44.36 3.32 26.03
C MET A 1 -43.42 2.17 25.74
N ILE A 2 -42.47 2.36 24.82
CA ILE A 2 -41.34 1.45 24.63
C ILE A 2 -40.08 2.24 25.01
N SER A 3 -39.42 1.76 26.06
CA SER A 3 -38.16 2.30 26.54
C SER A 3 -37.00 1.55 25.88
N ASP A 4 -35.96 2.33 25.60
CA ASP A 4 -34.54 1.97 25.65
C ASP A 4 -33.93 1.09 24.54
N ALA A 5 -33.08 1.73 23.74
CA ALA A 5 -31.63 1.51 23.78
C ALA A 5 -30.94 2.58 22.93
N PRO A 6 -30.01 3.40 23.47
CA PRO A 6 -29.11 4.15 22.61
C PRO A 6 -28.16 3.14 21.99
N ARG A 7 -28.30 2.90 20.68
CA ARG A 7 -27.23 2.26 19.92
C ARG A 7 -26.03 3.18 20.03
N SER A 8 -25.12 2.87 20.93
CA SER A 8 -23.73 3.32 20.91
C SER A 8 -23.17 2.89 19.57
N ARG A 9 -23.41 3.70 18.53
CA ARG A 9 -22.47 3.87 17.46
C ARG A 9 -21.27 4.50 18.14
N SER A 10 -20.37 3.66 18.67
CA SER A 10 -18.96 3.92 18.52
C SER A 10 -18.78 4.14 17.02
N SER A 11 -18.92 5.40 16.61
CA SER A 11 -18.12 5.88 15.50
C SER A 11 -16.72 5.53 15.94
N ALA A 12 -16.18 4.46 15.36
CA ALA A 12 -14.74 4.32 15.31
C ALA A 12 -14.28 5.69 14.86
N GLU A 13 -13.67 6.42 15.78
CA GLU A 13 -12.96 7.64 15.48
C GLU A 13 -12.02 7.22 14.36
N VAL A 14 -12.42 7.52 13.12
CA VAL A 14 -11.50 7.66 12.02
C VAL A 14 -10.66 8.82 12.50
N GLY A 15 -9.60 8.47 13.21
CA GLY A 15 -8.58 9.38 13.65
C GLY A 15 -8.00 9.93 12.36
N ASP A 16 -8.62 11.01 11.90
CA ASP A 16 -8.01 12.02 11.04
C ASP A 16 -6.93 12.68 11.90
N GLY A 17 -5.88 11.89 12.15
CA GLY A 17 -4.67 12.33 12.80
C GLY A 17 -3.96 13.25 11.81
N PRO A 18 -3.58 14.46 12.20
CA PRO A 18 -2.94 15.41 11.30
C PRO A 18 -1.61 14.83 10.81
N GLY A 19 -1.56 14.43 9.55
CA GLY A 19 -0.34 14.01 8.85
C GLY A 19 0.07 12.56 9.13
N THR A 20 -0.60 11.59 8.49
CA THR A 20 0.08 10.33 8.20
C THR A 20 1.28 10.68 7.33
N ASP A 21 2.48 10.56 7.88
CA ASP A 21 3.72 10.83 7.17
C ASP A 21 3.70 10.06 5.86
N VAL A 22 3.75 10.76 4.73
CA VAL A 22 3.64 10.17 3.39
C VAL A 22 4.71 9.07 3.23
N ASP A 23 5.86 9.23 3.87
CA ASP A 23 6.94 8.26 3.88
C ASP A 23 6.60 7.00 4.70
N SER A 24 5.79 7.13 5.76
CA SER A 24 5.29 6.00 6.55
C SER A 24 4.30 5.13 5.75
N TRP A 25 3.49 5.74 4.89
CA TRP A 25 2.59 5.01 4.00
C TRP A 25 3.39 4.15 3.02
N PHE A 26 4.42 4.72 2.37
CA PHE A 26 5.24 3.98 1.42
C PHE A 26 5.92 2.78 2.08
N THR A 27 6.46 2.97 3.28
CA THR A 27 7.13 1.90 4.03
C THR A 27 6.15 0.77 4.39
N THR A 28 4.89 1.09 4.65
CA THR A 28 3.86 0.12 5.07
C THR A 28 3.23 -0.61 3.88
N GLU A 29 2.89 0.11 2.82
CA GLU A 29 2.05 -0.44 1.74
C GLU A 29 2.84 -1.00 0.56
N VAL A 30 3.97 -0.38 0.20
CA VAL A 30 4.72 -0.79 -0.99
C VAL A 30 5.17 -2.26 -0.96
N PRO A 31 5.61 -2.85 0.17
CA PRO A 31 5.94 -4.27 0.21
C PRO A 31 4.78 -5.17 -0.22
N ASN A 32 3.57 -4.91 0.30
CA ASN A 32 2.37 -5.68 -0.03
C ASN A 32 1.95 -5.50 -1.49
N ILE A 33 2.09 -4.29 -2.04
CA ILE A 33 1.82 -4.02 -3.45
C ILE A 33 2.77 -4.81 -4.34
N VAL A 34 4.08 -4.79 -4.06
CA VAL A 34 5.09 -5.54 -4.82
C VAL A 34 4.81 -7.04 -4.78
N ASP A 35 4.48 -7.59 -3.61
CA ASP A 35 4.17 -9.01 -3.47
C ASP A 35 2.86 -9.40 -4.18
N GLY A 36 1.84 -8.54 -4.12
CA GLY A 36 0.58 -8.73 -4.84
C GLY A 36 0.78 -8.73 -6.35
N LEU A 37 1.55 -7.79 -6.89
CA LEU A 37 1.86 -7.71 -8.32
C LEU A 37 2.69 -8.90 -8.80
N ALA A 38 3.70 -9.30 -8.02
CA ALA A 38 4.52 -10.46 -8.33
C ALA A 38 3.71 -11.77 -8.31
N SER A 39 2.85 -11.95 -7.31
CA SER A 39 1.98 -13.13 -7.19
C SER A 39 0.95 -13.21 -8.33
N SER A 40 0.49 -12.05 -8.81
CA SER A 40 -0.43 -11.92 -9.93
C SER A 40 0.27 -11.97 -11.28
N GLN A 41 1.60 -12.15 -11.32
CA GLN A 41 2.43 -12.13 -12.53
C GLN A 41 2.25 -10.84 -13.36
N SER A 42 1.88 -9.74 -12.71
CA SER A 42 1.73 -8.42 -13.35
C SER A 42 3.05 -7.67 -13.50
N ILE A 43 4.10 -8.15 -12.82
CA ILE A 43 5.48 -7.73 -12.99
C ILE A 43 6.38 -8.96 -13.08
N GLY A 44 7.50 -8.84 -13.79
CA GLY A 44 8.48 -9.90 -13.95
C GLY A 44 9.31 -10.17 -12.69
N PRO A 45 9.94 -11.34 -12.59
CA PRO A 45 10.74 -11.74 -11.42
C PRO A 45 11.94 -10.81 -11.18
N LEU A 46 12.54 -10.27 -12.25
CA LEU A 46 13.65 -9.32 -12.14
C LEU A 46 13.21 -8.00 -11.48
N THR A 47 12.06 -7.46 -11.91
CA THR A 47 11.51 -6.23 -11.35
C THR A 47 11.04 -6.42 -9.92
N ALA A 48 10.39 -7.56 -9.62
CA ALA A 48 10.02 -7.89 -8.25
C ALA A 48 11.25 -7.97 -7.32
N ALA A 49 12.36 -8.56 -7.78
CA ALA A 49 13.61 -8.58 -7.01
C ALA A 49 14.19 -7.18 -6.83
N ALA A 50 14.28 -6.38 -7.90
CA ALA A 50 14.81 -5.02 -7.83
C ALA A 50 13.97 -4.10 -6.92
N ALA A 51 12.64 -4.23 -6.95
CA ALA A 51 11.74 -3.50 -6.07
C ALA A 51 11.96 -3.87 -4.60
N ARG A 52 12.16 -5.17 -4.29
CA ARG A 52 12.48 -5.62 -2.93
C ARG A 52 13.82 -5.08 -2.43
N GLU A 53 14.84 -5.02 -3.27
CA GLU A 53 16.13 -4.39 -2.92
C GLU A 53 15.97 -2.90 -2.61
N LEU A 54 15.18 -2.18 -3.40
CA LEU A 54 14.87 -0.77 -3.15
C LEU A 54 14.12 -0.58 -1.83
N ILE A 55 13.15 -1.44 -1.50
CA ILE A 55 12.45 -1.43 -0.21
C ILE A 55 13.44 -1.66 0.94
N ALA A 56 14.34 -2.64 0.81
CA ALA A 56 15.31 -2.99 1.85
C ALA A 56 16.24 -1.84 2.24
N VAL A 57 16.55 -0.94 1.29
CA VAL A 57 17.37 0.26 1.53
C VAL A 57 16.55 1.51 1.85
N GLY A 58 15.27 1.37 2.17
CA GLY A 58 14.38 2.49 2.53
C GLY A 58 13.89 3.32 1.36
N ARG A 59 14.04 2.84 0.12
CA ARG A 59 13.63 3.54 -1.12
C ARG A 59 12.29 3.01 -1.64
N ALA A 60 11.29 2.89 -0.76
CA ALA A 60 9.98 2.36 -1.09
C ALA A 60 9.27 3.15 -2.21
N LYS A 61 9.44 4.48 -2.26
CA LYS A 61 8.87 5.31 -3.34
C LYS A 61 9.44 4.96 -4.73
N ASP A 62 10.74 4.69 -4.79
CA ASP A 62 11.40 4.30 -6.04
C ASP A 62 11.00 2.87 -6.44
N ALA A 63 10.84 1.98 -5.47
CA ALA A 63 10.31 0.64 -5.70
C ALA A 63 8.90 0.70 -6.31
N LEU A 64 8.02 1.58 -5.81
CA LEU A 64 6.68 1.77 -6.37
C LEU A 64 6.72 2.32 -7.79
N ALA A 65 7.55 3.33 -8.05
CA ALA A 65 7.70 3.91 -9.39
C ALA A 65 8.19 2.86 -10.41
N LEU A 66 9.11 1.99 -10.00
CA LEU A 66 9.62 0.90 -10.83
C LEU A 66 8.50 -0.08 -11.22
N VAL A 67 7.74 -0.59 -10.26
CA VAL A 67 6.68 -1.59 -10.56
C VAL A 67 5.53 -1.00 -11.35
N LEU A 68 5.13 0.25 -11.09
CA LEU A 68 4.09 0.92 -11.87
C LEU A 68 4.54 1.18 -13.31
N GLY A 69 5.83 1.45 -13.53
CA GLY A 69 6.39 1.61 -14.87
C GLY A 69 6.29 0.34 -15.72
N GLU A 70 6.52 -0.83 -15.13
CA GLU A 70 6.34 -2.10 -15.84
C GLU A 70 4.86 -2.43 -16.09
N VAL A 71 3.99 -2.19 -15.10
CA VAL A 71 2.54 -2.41 -15.25
C VAL A 71 1.99 -1.53 -16.39
N ASP A 72 2.35 -0.25 -16.45
CA ASP A 72 1.96 0.66 -17.56
C ASP A 72 2.51 0.17 -18.91
N GLY A 73 3.77 -0.28 -18.93
CA GLY A 73 4.41 -0.83 -20.12
C GLY A 73 3.74 -2.09 -20.66
N SER A 74 3.12 -2.89 -19.77
CA SER A 74 2.47 -4.16 -20.12
C SER A 74 1.09 -3.98 -20.80
N TRP A 75 0.52 -2.77 -20.78
CA TRP A 75 -0.78 -2.48 -21.39
C TRP A 75 -0.70 -1.85 -22.79
N ARG A 76 0.52 -1.62 -23.29
CA ARG A 76 0.78 -1.04 -24.63
C ARG A 76 1.01 -2.13 -25.66
#